data_AF-A0A955LZC4-F1
#
_entry.id   AF-A0A955LZC4-F1
#
_cell.length_a   1.000
_cell.length_b   1.000
_cell.length_c   1.000
_cell.angle_alpha   90.00
_cell.angle_beta   90.00
_cell.angle_gamma   90.00
#
_symmetry.space_group_name_H-M   'P 1'
#
loop_
_entity.id
_entity.type
_entity.pdbx_description
1 polymer ?
#
loop_
_entity_poly.entity_id
_entity_poly.type
_entity_poly.pdbx_seq_one_letter_code
_entity_poly.pdbx_strand_id
1 'polypeptide(L)'
;MNCNKHISEKLRHIFGQQIISAIENPEVIEIMLNADGRLWIDTFDGIKEYGSFSNEAARTLICTVASMTDNLVERNNPDLSGEIPFLIDGQVSLLRFQGMIPPLVMKPVFSIR
;
A
#
# COMPACT_ATOMS: atom_id res chain seq x y z
N MET A 1 -1.26 2.48 23.05
CA MET A 1 -2.27 3.28 22.29
C MET A 1 -1.69 4.43 21.45
N ASN A 2 -0.49 4.98 21.72
CA ASN A 2 0.08 6.08 20.90
C ASN A 2 0.88 5.66 19.65
N CYS A 3 1.48 4.46 19.62
CA CYS A 3 2.35 4.03 18.53
C CYS A 3 1.61 3.89 17.17
N ASN A 4 0.43 3.26 17.17
CA ASN A 4 -0.35 3.02 15.95
C ASN A 4 -0.86 4.31 15.29
N LYS A 5 -1.21 5.33 16.09
CA LYS A 5 -1.61 6.65 15.55
C LYS A 5 -0.44 7.31 14.82
N HIS A 6 0.75 7.27 15.42
CA HIS A 6 1.94 7.85 14.81
C HIS A 6 2.39 7.10 13.54
N ILE A 7 2.25 5.76 13.52
CA ILE A 7 2.49 4.96 12.31
C ILE A 7 1.47 5.33 11.22
N SER A 8 0.19 5.45 11.56
CA SER A 8 -0.84 5.84 10.60
C SER A 8 -0.61 7.23 9.99
N GLU A 9 -0.16 8.21 10.77
CA GLU A 9 0.18 9.54 10.26
C GLU A 9 1.30 9.49 9.20
N LYS A 10 2.32 8.67 9.46
CA LYS A 10 3.41 8.44 8.50
C LYS A 10 2.93 7.72 7.24
N LEU A 11 2.11 6.68 7.40
CA LEU A 11 1.52 5.95 6.27
C LEU A 11 0.67 6.87 5.39
N ARG A 12 -0.12 7.76 5.99
CA ARG A 12 -0.88 8.79 5.24
C ARG A 12 0.05 9.65 4.39
N HIS A 13 1.16 10.12 4.93
CA HIS A 13 2.11 10.93 4.16
C HIS A 13 2.66 10.19 2.93
N ILE A 14 3.01 8.91 3.09
CA ILE A 14 3.65 8.12 2.01
C ILE A 14 2.63 7.63 0.97
N PHE A 15 1.43 7.23 1.40
CA PHE A 15 0.36 6.80 0.51
C PHE A 15 -0.16 7.95 -0.35
N GLY A 16 -0.09 9.18 0.17
CA GLY A 16 -0.58 10.35 -0.53
C GLY A 16 -2.09 10.33 -0.70
N GLN A 17 -2.64 11.44 -1.18
CA GLN A 17 -4.09 11.66 -1.18
C GLN A 17 -4.86 10.62 -2.00
N GLN A 18 -4.29 10.14 -3.10
CA GLN A 18 -4.97 9.20 -4.00
C GLN A 18 -5.27 7.87 -3.32
N ILE A 19 -4.26 7.22 -2.73
CA ILE A 19 -4.44 5.94 -2.02
C ILE A 19 -5.30 6.16 -0.77
N ILE A 20 -5.11 7.25 -0.03
CA ILE A 20 -5.94 7.58 1.15
C ILE A 20 -7.43 7.63 0.76
N SER A 21 -7.77 8.36 -0.30
CA SER A 21 -9.16 8.48 -0.75
C SER A 21 -9.76 7.15 -1.20
N ALA A 22 -8.95 6.21 -1.66
CA ALA A 22 -9.42 4.85 -1.94
C ALA A 22 -9.60 4.03 -0.66
N ILE A 23 -8.69 4.11 0.31
CA ILE A 23 -8.79 3.43 1.61
C ILE A 23 -10.03 3.90 2.39
N GLU A 24 -10.35 5.20 2.33
CA GLU A 24 -11.50 5.80 3.03
C GLU A 24 -12.82 5.59 2.29
N ASN A 25 -12.81 5.02 1.09
CA ASN A 25 -14.03 4.76 0.33
C ASN A 25 -14.56 3.35 0.65
N PRO A 26 -15.75 3.22 1.27
CA PRO A 26 -16.31 1.92 1.65
C PRO A 26 -16.66 1.02 0.46
N GLU A 27 -16.76 1.58 -0.75
CA GLU A 27 -17.01 0.82 -1.98
C GLU A 27 -15.74 0.16 -2.54
N VAL A 28 -14.56 0.53 -2.05
CA VAL A 28 -13.26 -0.03 -2.49
C VAL A 28 -12.92 -1.25 -1.66
N ILE A 29 -12.70 -2.37 -2.35
CA ILE A 29 -12.37 -3.67 -1.76
C ILE A 29 -10.85 -3.87 -1.75
N GLU A 30 -10.17 -3.48 -2.83
CA GLU A 30 -8.72 -3.67 -2.98
C GLU A 30 -8.12 -2.56 -3.86
N ILE A 31 -6.91 -2.12 -3.52
CA ILE A 31 -6.10 -1.19 -4.32
C ILE A 31 -4.91 -1.98 -4.86
N MET A 32 -4.64 -1.91 -6.15
CA MET A 32 -3.58 -2.69 -6.79
C MET A 32 -2.72 -1.79 -7.68
N LEU A 33 -1.39 -1.84 -7.51
CA LEU A 33 -0.45 -1.31 -8.48
C LEU A 33 0.13 -2.45 -9.30
N ASN A 34 -0.13 -2.44 -10.61
CA ASN A 34 0.37 -3.43 -11.55
C ASN A 34 1.76 -3.05 -12.07
N ALA A 35 2.47 -4.03 -12.64
CA ALA A 35 3.84 -3.85 -13.14
C ALA A 35 3.94 -2.90 -14.35
N ASP A 36 2.83 -2.54 -14.98
CA ASP A 36 2.77 -1.49 -15.99
C ASP A 36 2.79 -0.07 -15.40
N GLY A 37 2.75 0.05 -14.08
CA GLY A 37 2.71 1.32 -13.35
C GLY A 37 1.29 1.88 -13.17
N ARG A 38 0.25 1.15 -13.59
CA ARG A 38 -1.14 1.57 -13.41
C ARG A 38 -1.69 1.11 -12.07
N LEU A 39 -2.36 2.04 -11.40
CA LEU A 39 -3.09 1.81 -10.17
C LEU A 39 -4.55 1.50 -10.51
N TRP A 40 -5.06 0.43 -9.92
CA TRP A 40 -6.41 -0.06 -10.08
C TRP A 40 -7.09 -0.13 -8.72
N ILE A 41 -8.41 -0.01 -8.72
CA ILE A 41 -9.24 -0.32 -7.56
C ILE A 41 -10.27 -1.38 -7.95
N ASP A 42 -10.46 -2.35 -7.08
CA ASP A 42 -11.58 -3.28 -7.13
C ASP A 42 -12.72 -2.71 -6.27
N THR A 43 -13.93 -2.72 -6.80
CA THR A 43 -15.13 -2.16 -6.17
C THR A 43 -16.31 -3.10 -6.38
N PHE A 44 -17.44 -2.87 -5.70
CA PHE A 44 -18.65 -3.68 -5.92
C PHE A 44 -19.17 -3.64 -7.35
N ASP A 45 -18.85 -2.60 -8.12
CA ASP A 45 -19.22 -2.45 -9.54
C ASP A 45 -18.13 -2.99 -10.50
N GLY A 46 -17.02 -3.52 -9.97
CA GLY A 46 -15.90 -4.09 -10.72
C GLY A 46 -14.61 -3.28 -10.64
N ILE A 47 -13.63 -3.73 -11.42
CA ILE A 47 -12.26 -3.21 -11.43
C ILE A 47 -12.14 -2.01 -12.38
N LYS A 48 -11.54 -0.91 -11.91
CA LYS A 48 -11.31 0.30 -12.72
C LYS A 48 -9.94 0.93 -12.48
N GLU A 49 -9.40 1.52 -13.54
CA GLU A 49 -8.15 2.30 -13.45
C GLU A 49 -8.39 3.53 -12.57
N TYR A 50 -7.47 3.76 -11.64
CA TYR A 50 -7.59 4.80 -10.63
C TYR A 50 -6.43 5.80 -10.67
N GLY A 51 -5.31 5.43 -11.29
CA GLY A 51 -4.14 6.30 -11.44
C GLY A 51 -2.90 5.59 -11.94
N SER A 52 -1.73 6.17 -11.66
CA SER A 52 -0.44 5.60 -12.05
C SER A 52 0.68 6.04 -11.12
N PHE A 53 1.71 5.21 -10.98
CA PHE A 53 2.93 5.49 -10.22
C PHE A 53 4.17 5.34 -11.10
N SER A 54 5.22 6.11 -10.82
CA SER A 54 6.55 5.77 -11.32
C SER A 54 7.12 4.56 -10.56
N ASN A 55 8.03 3.82 -11.20
CA ASN A 55 8.69 2.67 -10.55
C ASN A 55 9.44 3.11 -9.29
N GLU A 56 10.07 4.28 -9.32
CA GLU A 56 10.81 4.85 -8.20
C GLU A 56 9.89 5.18 -7.03
N ALA A 57 8.73 5.80 -7.30
CA ALA A 57 7.75 6.13 -6.27
C ALA A 57 7.17 4.85 -5.63
N ALA A 58 6.81 3.86 -6.45
CA ALA A 58 6.28 2.59 -5.99
C ALA A 58 7.30 1.81 -5.12
N ARG A 59 8.56 1.75 -5.55
CA ARG A 59 9.64 1.12 -4.77
C ARG A 59 9.84 1.82 -3.43
N THR A 60 9.91 3.16 -3.44
CA THR A 60 10.05 3.95 -2.21
C THR A 60 8.89 3.69 -1.26
N LEU A 61 7.65 3.63 -1.75
CA LEU A 61 6.47 3.31 -0.95
C LEU A 61 6.63 1.94 -0.28
N ILE A 62 6.90 0.87 -1.06
CA ILE A 62 7.03 -0.49 -0.52
C ILE A 62 8.14 -0.59 0.52
N CYS A 63 9.34 -0.07 0.22
CA CYS A 63 10.47 -0.08 1.15
C CYS A 63 10.18 0.73 2.42
N THR A 64 9.41 1.81 2.31
CA THR A 64 9.05 2.62 3.47
C THR A 64 8.04 1.89 4.36
N VAL A 65 7.01 1.26 3.77
CA VAL A 65 6.04 0.42 4.53
C VAL A 65 6.76 -0.73 5.23
N ALA A 66 7.72 -1.37 4.56
CA ALA A 66 8.57 -2.41 5.14
C ALA A 66 9.26 -1.91 6.41
N SER A 67 9.96 -0.77 6.31
CA SER A 67 10.70 -0.17 7.44
C SER A 67 9.81 0.23 8.62
N MET A 68 8.52 0.53 8.38
CA MET A 68 7.58 0.97 9.41
C MET A 68 6.85 -0.17 10.12
N THR A 69 6.84 -1.36 9.52
CA THR A 69 6.17 -2.55 10.08
C THR A 69 7.13 -3.55 10.69
N ASP A 70 8.40 -3.16 10.90
CA ASP A 70 9.49 -4.02 11.32
C ASP A 70 9.65 -5.29 10.44
N ASN A 71 9.13 -5.25 9.21
CA ASN A 71 9.30 -6.30 8.22
C ASN A 71 10.38 -5.87 7.21
N LEU A 72 11.50 -6.59 7.17
CA LEU A 72 12.60 -6.30 6.26
C LEU A 72 12.29 -6.81 4.85
N VAL A 73 12.18 -5.90 3.88
CA VAL A 73 12.22 -6.24 2.44
C VAL A 73 13.66 -6.14 1.97
N GLU A 74 14.28 -7.29 1.71
CA GLU A 74 15.67 -7.40 1.26
C GLU A 74 15.77 -8.13 -0.07
N ARG A 75 16.92 -8.05 -0.74
CA ARG A 75 17.13 -8.72 -2.03
C ARG A 75 16.86 -10.24 -1.96
N ASN A 76 17.04 -10.85 -0.79
CA ASN A 76 16.83 -12.28 -0.54
C ASN A 76 15.40 -12.61 -0.06
N ASN A 77 14.60 -11.59 0.30
CA ASN A 77 13.18 -11.69 0.66
C ASN A 77 12.43 -10.48 0.05
N PRO A 78 12.27 -10.45 -1.29
CA PRO A 78 11.83 -9.28 -2.05
C PRO A 78 10.30 -9.06 -2.02
N ASP A 79 9.59 -9.77 -1.16
CA ASP A 79 8.18 -9.57 -0.86
C ASP A 79 7.98 -9.04 0.58
N LEU A 80 7.00 -8.16 0.71
CA LEU A 80 6.44 -7.70 1.97
C LEU A 80 5.03 -8.24 2.04
N SER A 81 4.71 -8.97 3.11
CA SER A 81 3.34 -9.35 3.41
C SER A 81 3.08 -9.05 4.89
N GLY A 82 1.99 -8.37 5.20
CA GLY A 82 1.66 -8.07 6.59
C GLY A 82 0.46 -7.15 6.75
N GLU A 83 0.18 -6.81 8.00
CA GLU A 83 -0.86 -5.87 8.37
C GLU A 83 -0.25 -4.53 8.80
N ILE A 84 -0.79 -3.43 8.30
CA ILE A 84 -0.37 -2.06 8.62
C ILE A 84 -1.50 -1.35 9.40
N PRO A 85 -1.21 -0.68 10.52
CA PRO A 85 -2.23 0.05 11.25
C PRO A 85 -2.56 1.37 10.55
N PHE A 86 -3.83 1.59 10.23
CA PHE A 86 -4.31 2.79 9.56
C PHE A 86 -5.55 3.35 10.27
N LEU A 87 -5.55 4.66 10.55
CA LEU A 87 -6.63 5.33 11.25
C LEU A 87 -7.72 5.76 10.25
N ILE A 88 -8.93 5.22 10.41
CA ILE A 88 -10.13 5.51 9.61
C ILE A 88 -11.23 5.90 10.60
N ASP A 89 -11.85 7.07 10.41
CA ASP A 89 -12.91 7.58 11.29
C ASP A 89 -12.61 7.53 12.80
N GLY A 90 -11.34 7.80 13.15
CA GLY A 90 -10.86 7.81 14.54
C GLY A 90 -10.61 6.42 15.15
N GLN A 91 -10.82 5.34 14.39
CA GLN A 91 -10.55 3.96 14.79
C GLN A 91 -9.35 3.41 14.03
N VAL A 92 -8.57 2.53 14.67
CA VAL A 92 -7.42 1.87 14.02
C VAL A 92 -7.92 0.61 13.33
N SER A 93 -7.81 0.60 12.00
CA SER A 93 -8.01 -0.57 11.15
C SER A 93 -6.65 -1.19 10.80
N LEU A 94 -6.63 -2.51 10.59
CA LEU A 94 -5.45 -3.23 10.11
C LEU A 94 -5.67 -3.53 8.63
N LEU A 95 -4.95 -2.82 7.76
CA LEU A 95 -4.97 -3.08 6.33
C LEU A 95 -3.94 -4.14 6.00
N ARG A 96 -4.27 -5.09 5.15
CA ARG A 96 -3.31 -6.02 4.57
C ARG A 96 -2.55 -5.31 3.46
N PHE A 97 -1.23 -5.43 3.51
CA PHE A 97 -0.34 -4.92 2.48
C PHE A 97 0.47 -6.08 1.91
N GLN A 98 0.47 -6.20 0.59
CA GLN A 98 1.40 -7.04 -0.14
C GLN A 98 2.22 -6.17 -1.09
N GLY A 99 3.54 -6.24 -1.02
CA GLY A 99 4.43 -5.50 -1.92
C GLY A 99 5.52 -6.41 -2.46
N MET A 100 5.86 -6.29 -3.73
CA MET A 100 6.95 -7.03 -4.36
C MET A 100 7.85 -6.09 -5.16
N ILE A 101 9.16 -6.31 -5.08
CA ILE A 101 10.16 -5.54 -5.83
C ILE A 101 11.08 -6.46 -6.65
N PRO A 102 11.85 -5.93 -7.61
CA PRO A 102 12.87 -6.72 -8.31
C PRO A 102 13.88 -7.37 -7.33
N PRO A 103 14.32 -8.61 -7.60
CA PRO A 103 14.14 -9.36 -8.85
C PRO A 103 12.90 -10.27 -8.94
N LEU A 104 12.07 -10.36 -7.90
CA LEU A 104 10.90 -11.26 -7.91
C LEU A 104 9.87 -10.87 -8.96
N VAL A 105 9.72 -9.57 -9.17
CA VAL A 105 8.89 -8.98 -10.22
C VAL A 105 9.73 -8.05 -11.10
N MET A 106 9.32 -7.85 -12.36
CA MET A 106 10.05 -6.99 -13.29
C MET A 106 10.07 -5.52 -12.87
N LYS A 107 8.99 -5.06 -12.24
CA LYS A 107 8.77 -3.71 -11.74
C LYS A 107 8.00 -3.79 -10.43
N PRO A 108 8.12 -2.80 -9.52
CA PRO A 108 7.41 -2.82 -8.25
C PRO A 108 5.90 -2.97 -8.42
N VAL A 109 5.30 -3.83 -7.62
CA VAL A 109 3.84 -4.03 -7.54
C VAL A 109 3.43 -4.08 -6.08
N PHE A 110 2.20 -3.68 -5.79
CA PHE A 110 1.63 -3.85 -4.47
C PHE A 110 0.12 -4.02 -4.51
N SER A 111 -0.46 -4.57 -3.45
CA SER A 111 -1.88 -4.45 -3.16
C SER A 111 -2.15 -4.09 -1.70
N ILE A 112 -3.29 -3.44 -1.47
CA ILE A 112 -3.79 -3.01 -0.17
C ILE A 112 -5.26 -3.44 -0.04
N ARG A 113 -5.61 -4.11 1.05
CA ARG A 113 -6.96 -4.61 1.32
C ARG A 113 -7.35 -4.48 2.79
#